data_AF-A0A1F6M4C4-F1
#
_entry.id   AF-A0A1F6M4C4-F1
#
_cell.length_a   1.000
_cell.length_b   1.000
_cell.length_c   1.000
_cell.angle_alpha   90.00
_cell.angle_beta   90.00
_cell.angle_gamma   90.00
#
_symmetry.space_group_name_H-M   'P 1'
#
loop_
_entity.id
_entity.type
_entity.pdbx_description
1 polymer ?
#
loop_
_entity_poly.entity_id
_entity_poly.type
_entity_poly.pdbx_seq_one_letter_code
_entity_poly.pdbx_strand_id
1 'polypeptide(L)'
;MSEIHEYRPHAWAEVYDFYKEKFKDQYSDAFEILRAAGVHPDETVEIPNPYEPGESESKDFRNIGEHNVAAGVVAYKIANALFRERIIEKATREKIVGRALIHDANKRFEIYRRDASQKKGKPDTDVYSAEAYEAVTEKVKQMGIKGKLVEYLKDAGKETGHTSSANFVYIDESGEVHLKADAPLKDMVVHIADDMVASPLPGQTDHSETQLVTVGERMEMCKFPTRYPFLYKEGFGFDASGQARTVTDCKDAILIEGLREVHPYAYWQRFIAREICKKLQNLIDPENENDPEQYIKTLVNT
;
A
#
# COMPACT_ATOMS: atom_id res chain seq x y z
N MET A 1 3.47 40.35 18.45
CA MET A 1 4.02 39.73 17.24
C MET A 1 4.71 38.45 17.69
N SER A 2 3.97 37.35 17.69
CA SER A 2 4.48 36.03 18.11
C SER A 2 5.31 35.46 16.98
N GLU A 3 6.56 35.12 17.29
CA GLU A 3 7.46 34.42 16.39
C GLU A 3 6.82 33.08 16.00
N ILE A 4 6.53 32.93 14.71
CA ILE A 4 6.25 31.63 14.11
C ILE A 4 7.57 30.88 14.18
N HIS A 5 7.68 29.94 15.10
CA HIS A 5 8.77 28.98 15.07
C HIS A 5 8.66 28.20 13.76
N GLU A 6 9.54 28.51 12.81
CA GLU A 6 9.85 27.63 11.68
C GLU A 6 10.21 26.26 12.26
N TYR A 7 9.27 25.32 12.15
CA TYR A 7 9.54 23.91 12.32
C TYR A 7 10.59 23.53 11.28
N ARG A 8 11.84 23.34 11.73
CA ARG A 8 12.85 22.67 10.92
C ARG A 8 12.44 21.20 10.92
N PRO A 9 12.03 20.60 9.79
CA PRO A 9 11.84 19.17 9.75
C PRO A 9 13.17 18.54 10.17
N HIS A 10 13.16 17.65 11.15
CA HIS A 10 14.23 16.67 11.23
C HIS A 10 14.39 16.08 9.83
N ALA A 11 15.61 16.05 9.31
CA ALA A 11 15.83 15.45 7.99
C ALA A 11 15.19 14.07 8.00
N TRP A 12 14.33 13.76 7.03
CA TRP A 12 13.51 12.54 7.01
C TRP A 12 14.33 11.27 7.36
N ALA A 13 15.60 11.23 6.95
CA ALA A 13 16.57 10.21 7.33
C ALA A 13 16.69 9.97 8.86
N GLU A 14 16.77 11.02 9.68
CA GLU A 14 16.85 10.88 11.15
C GLU A 14 15.57 10.29 11.74
N VAL A 15 14.41 10.75 11.25
CA VAL A 15 13.09 10.24 11.67
C VAL A 15 12.95 8.78 11.27
N TYR A 16 13.31 8.46 10.02
CA TYR A 16 13.29 7.12 9.48
C TYR A 16 14.16 6.17 10.31
N ASP A 17 15.42 6.53 10.58
CA ASP A 17 16.33 5.66 11.33
C ASP A 17 15.86 5.45 12.78
N PHE A 18 15.34 6.49 13.44
CA PHE A 18 14.75 6.35 14.76
C PHE A 18 13.60 5.33 14.76
N TYR A 19 12.67 5.45 13.81
CA TYR A 19 11.52 4.54 13.73
C TYR A 19 11.91 3.14 13.29
N LYS A 20 12.88 2.99 12.39
CA LYS A 20 13.43 1.70 11.97
C LYS A 20 13.95 0.92 13.18
N GLU A 21 14.81 1.54 14.00
CA GLU A 21 15.34 0.88 15.20
C GLU A 21 14.25 0.59 16.24
N LYS A 22 13.33 1.53 16.44
CA LYS A 22 12.16 1.32 17.30
C LYS A 22 11.29 0.14 16.84
N PHE A 23 11.06 0.01 15.53
CA PHE A 23 10.23 -1.06 15.00
C PHE A 23 10.95 -2.40 14.98
N LYS A 24 12.27 -2.45 14.84
CA LYS A 24 13.04 -3.70 15.01
C LYS A 24 12.84 -4.30 16.40
N ASP A 25 12.80 -3.47 17.43
CA ASP A 25 12.55 -3.91 18.81
C ASP A 25 11.09 -4.28 19.05
N GLN A 26 10.15 -3.41 18.64
CA GLN A 26 8.72 -3.59 18.95
C GLN A 26 7.98 -4.57 18.04
N TYR A 27 8.48 -4.78 16.82
CA TYR A 27 7.86 -5.59 15.76
C TYR A 27 8.91 -6.51 15.11
N SER A 28 9.73 -7.18 15.92
CA SER A 28 10.78 -8.09 15.45
C SER A 28 10.28 -9.10 14.42
N ASP A 29 9.08 -9.63 14.61
CA ASP A 29 8.40 -10.55 13.70
C ASP A 29 8.24 -9.98 12.28
N ALA A 30 7.93 -8.69 12.16
CA ALA A 30 7.78 -8.04 10.87
C ALA A 30 9.13 -7.99 10.14
N PHE A 31 10.22 -7.66 10.86
CA PHE A 31 11.56 -7.64 10.28
C PHE A 31 12.07 -9.03 9.92
N GLU A 32 11.71 -10.07 10.68
CA GLU A 32 11.95 -11.46 10.30
C GLU A 32 11.22 -11.84 9.01
N ILE A 33 9.97 -11.42 8.83
CA ILE A 33 9.20 -11.63 7.59
C ILE A 33 9.88 -10.92 6.41
N LEU A 34 10.28 -9.64 6.57
CA LEU A 34 10.97 -8.88 5.52
C LEU A 34 12.31 -9.52 5.13
N ARG A 35 13.09 -9.99 6.12
CA ARG A 35 14.34 -10.75 5.89
C ARG A 35 14.08 -12.04 5.13
N ALA A 36 13.11 -12.83 5.57
CA ALA A 36 12.74 -14.09 4.93
C ALA A 36 12.24 -13.88 3.49
N ALA A 37 11.62 -12.74 3.20
CA ALA A 37 11.20 -12.35 1.86
C ALA A 37 12.30 -11.66 1.04
N GLY A 38 13.45 -11.39 1.66
CA GLY A 38 14.61 -10.76 1.03
C GLY A 38 14.36 -9.33 0.57
N VAL A 39 13.56 -8.60 1.33
CA VAL A 39 13.25 -7.18 1.16
C VAL A 39 13.53 -6.41 2.46
N HIS A 40 14.44 -6.89 3.30
CA HIS A 40 14.83 -6.22 4.54
C HIS A 40 15.50 -4.86 4.24
N PRO A 41 15.23 -3.79 5.00
CA PRO A 41 15.75 -2.45 4.67
C PRO A 41 17.27 -2.33 4.78
N ASP A 42 17.92 -3.07 5.70
CA ASP A 42 19.37 -2.91 5.95
C ASP A 42 20.26 -3.94 5.24
N GLU A 43 19.70 -4.98 4.62
CA GLU A 43 20.51 -6.07 4.08
C GLU A 43 19.91 -6.67 2.80
N THR A 44 20.80 -7.01 1.87
CA THR A 44 20.43 -7.76 0.67
C THR A 44 20.57 -9.25 0.98
N VAL A 45 19.45 -9.97 0.89
CA VAL A 45 19.42 -11.43 1.05
C VAL A 45 19.35 -12.08 -0.33
N GLU A 46 20.22 -13.03 -0.60
CA GLU A 46 20.14 -13.84 -1.81
C GLU A 46 19.01 -14.87 -1.66
N ILE A 47 18.01 -14.75 -2.53
CA ILE A 47 16.85 -15.63 -2.59
C ILE A 47 16.74 -16.11 -4.04
N PRO A 48 16.85 -17.43 -4.31
CA PRO A 48 16.70 -17.98 -5.65
C PRO A 48 15.40 -17.54 -6.32
N ASN A 49 15.45 -17.18 -7.60
CA ASN A 49 14.24 -16.91 -8.37
C ASN A 49 13.46 -18.22 -8.56
N PRO A 50 12.26 -18.37 -7.96
CA PRO A 50 11.57 -19.65 -8.03
C PRO A 50 10.87 -19.87 -9.39
N TYR A 51 10.84 -18.88 -10.28
CA TYR A 51 10.25 -18.97 -11.62
C TYR A 51 11.28 -19.26 -12.72
N GLU A 52 12.57 -19.09 -12.41
CA GLU A 52 13.70 -19.30 -13.33
C GLU A 52 14.85 -20.00 -12.60
N PRO A 53 14.82 -21.35 -12.52
CA PRO A 53 15.83 -22.13 -11.80
C PRO A 53 17.24 -21.90 -12.38
N GLY A 54 18.19 -21.49 -11.53
CA GLY A 54 19.60 -21.29 -11.91
C GLY A 54 20.04 -19.84 -12.01
N GLU A 55 19.11 -18.88 -12.01
CA GLU A 55 19.41 -17.45 -11.87
C GLU A 55 19.25 -17.05 -10.40
N SER A 56 20.32 -17.14 -9.61
CA SER A 56 20.35 -16.43 -8.33
C SER A 56 20.70 -14.97 -8.61
N GLU A 57 19.67 -14.12 -8.59
CA GLU A 57 19.88 -12.68 -8.73
C GLU A 57 20.11 -12.08 -7.35
N SER A 58 21.30 -11.52 -7.13
CA SER A 58 21.63 -10.64 -5.99
C SER A 58 21.04 -9.23 -6.16
N LYS A 59 19.88 -9.13 -6.83
CA LYS A 59 19.20 -7.86 -7.05
C LYS A 59 18.84 -7.23 -5.71
N ASP A 60 19.19 -5.96 -5.56
CA ASP A 60 18.89 -5.19 -4.36
C ASP A 60 17.41 -4.82 -4.32
N PHE A 61 16.73 -5.19 -3.24
CA PHE A 61 15.32 -4.89 -2.97
C PHE A 61 15.14 -4.13 -1.64
N ARG A 62 16.22 -3.56 -1.06
CA ARG A 62 16.17 -2.82 0.21
C ARG A 62 15.21 -1.65 0.16
N ASN A 63 15.04 -1.03 -1.00
CA ASN A 63 14.08 0.06 -1.23
C ASN A 63 12.62 -0.35 -0.92
N ILE A 64 12.26 -1.63 -1.09
CA ILE A 64 10.93 -2.15 -0.71
C ILE A 64 10.83 -2.24 0.82
N GLY A 65 11.91 -2.64 1.50
CA GLY A 65 12.01 -2.59 2.96
C GLY A 65 11.91 -1.17 3.51
N GLU A 66 12.59 -0.21 2.87
CA GLU A 66 12.52 1.21 3.23
C GLU A 66 11.11 1.76 3.08
N HIS A 67 10.42 1.43 1.98
CA HIS A 67 9.01 1.74 1.76
C HIS A 67 8.12 1.17 2.88
N ASN A 68 8.30 -0.11 3.22
CA ASN A 68 7.55 -0.78 4.29
C ASN A 68 7.76 -0.11 5.66
N VAL A 69 8.99 0.27 6.00
CA VAL A 69 9.27 0.99 7.25
C VAL A 69 8.60 2.36 7.24
N ALA A 70 8.67 3.10 6.14
CA ALA A 70 8.00 4.39 6.00
C ALA A 70 6.47 4.28 6.13
N ALA A 71 5.86 3.25 5.52
CA ALA A 71 4.44 2.94 5.69
C ALA A 71 4.12 2.59 7.15
N GLY A 72 5.00 1.84 7.81
CA GLY A 72 4.93 1.58 9.25
C GLY A 72 4.92 2.86 10.09
N VAL A 73 5.71 3.88 9.72
CA VAL A 73 5.72 5.19 10.39
C VAL A 73 4.38 5.89 10.25
N VAL A 74 3.84 5.96 9.03
CA VAL A 74 2.52 6.57 8.75
C VAL A 74 1.44 5.86 9.57
N ALA A 75 1.37 4.53 9.46
CA ALA A 75 0.42 3.71 10.19
C ALA A 75 0.56 3.88 11.71
N TYR A 76 1.78 3.96 12.24
CA TYR A 76 2.04 4.19 13.65
C TYR A 76 1.51 5.55 14.12
N LYS A 77 1.73 6.62 13.36
CA LYS A 77 1.25 7.96 13.75
C LYS A 77 -0.27 8.04 13.73
N ILE A 78 -0.92 7.53 12.68
CA ILE A 78 -2.39 7.47 12.60
C ILE A 78 -2.96 6.59 13.72
N ALA A 79 -2.44 5.38 13.92
CA ALA A 79 -2.94 4.44 14.92
C ALA A 79 -2.71 4.95 16.36
N ASN A 80 -1.65 5.73 16.62
CA ASN A 80 -1.49 6.37 17.93
C ASN A 80 -2.48 7.51 18.15
N ALA A 81 -2.83 8.29 17.13
CA ALA A 81 -3.87 9.30 17.24
C ALA A 81 -5.21 8.64 17.61
N LEU A 82 -5.62 7.61 16.87
CA LEU A 82 -6.82 6.82 17.15
C LEU A 82 -6.79 6.18 18.56
N PHE A 83 -5.63 5.70 19.01
CA PHE A 83 -5.46 5.12 20.34
C PHE A 83 -5.58 6.17 21.45
N ARG A 84 -5.04 7.38 21.25
CA ARG A 84 -5.16 8.50 22.20
C ARG A 84 -6.62 8.91 22.39
N GLU A 85 -7.37 8.96 21.30
CA GLU A 85 -8.82 9.22 21.29
C GLU A 85 -9.67 8.02 21.73
N ARG A 86 -9.02 6.91 22.15
CA ARG A 86 -9.69 5.67 22.62
C ARG A 86 -10.63 5.03 21.59
N ILE A 87 -10.43 5.32 20.30
CA ILE A 87 -11.18 4.72 19.19
C ILE A 87 -10.75 3.26 18.96
N ILE A 88 -9.47 2.96 19.19
CA ILE A 88 -8.91 1.61 19.07
C ILE A 88 -8.15 1.22 20.33
N GLU A 89 -8.06 -0.10 20.57
CA GLU A 89 -7.26 -0.67 21.64
C GLU A 89 -5.79 -0.84 21.24
N LYS A 90 -4.92 -1.03 22.25
CA LYS A 90 -3.48 -1.26 22.06
C LYS A 90 -3.19 -2.42 21.09
N ALA A 91 -3.92 -3.54 21.22
CA ALA A 91 -3.75 -4.71 20.37
C ALA A 91 -4.09 -4.41 18.90
N THR A 92 -5.13 -3.60 18.65
CA THR A 92 -5.49 -3.16 17.29
C THR A 92 -4.43 -2.24 16.71
N ARG A 93 -3.93 -1.29 17.50
CA ARG A 93 -2.82 -0.41 17.11
C ARG A 93 -1.60 -1.22 16.68
N GLU A 94 -1.18 -2.21 17.47
CA GLU A 94 -0.02 -3.06 17.16
C GLU A 94 -0.25 -3.88 15.88
N LYS A 95 -1.46 -4.41 15.67
CA LYS A 95 -1.81 -5.11 14.43
C LYS A 95 -1.74 -4.21 13.20
N ILE A 96 -2.22 -2.97 13.29
CA ILE A 96 -2.16 -2.00 12.18
C ILE A 96 -0.72 -1.77 11.75
N VAL A 97 0.15 -1.45 12.71
CA VAL A 97 1.56 -1.14 12.43
C VAL A 97 2.29 -2.36 11.90
N GLY A 98 2.11 -3.52 12.55
CA GLY A 98 2.70 -4.78 12.12
C GLY A 98 2.30 -5.15 10.69
N ARG A 99 1.04 -4.91 10.29
CA ARG A 99 0.58 -5.15 8.91
C ARG A 99 1.18 -4.17 7.91
N ALA A 100 1.21 -2.87 8.23
CA ALA A 100 1.82 -1.87 7.35
C ALA A 100 3.32 -2.15 7.09
N LEU A 101 4.05 -2.62 8.11
CA LEU A 101 5.47 -2.96 8.01
C LEU A 101 5.78 -4.14 7.08
N ILE A 102 4.80 -4.95 6.71
CA ILE A 102 5.02 -6.15 5.89
C ILE A 102 4.17 -6.18 4.62
N HIS A 103 3.35 -5.15 4.37
CA HIS A 103 2.33 -5.17 3.31
C HIS A 103 2.91 -5.51 1.92
N ASP A 104 4.13 -5.08 1.64
CA ASP A 104 4.84 -5.33 0.39
C ASP A 104 5.90 -6.44 0.48
N ALA A 105 5.89 -7.26 1.54
CA ALA A 105 6.89 -8.32 1.71
C ALA A 105 6.92 -9.32 0.55
N ASN A 106 5.78 -9.58 -0.11
CA ASN A 106 5.71 -10.48 -1.26
C ASN A 106 6.20 -9.86 -2.59
N LYS A 107 6.51 -8.56 -2.63
CA LYS A 107 6.74 -7.79 -3.86
C LYS A 107 7.89 -8.32 -4.72
N ARG A 108 8.94 -8.86 -4.09
CA ARG A 108 10.05 -9.51 -4.80
C ARG A 108 9.58 -10.69 -5.66
N PHE A 109 8.69 -11.52 -5.12
CA PHE A 109 8.15 -12.68 -5.86
C PHE A 109 7.25 -12.25 -7.01
N GLU A 110 6.49 -11.15 -6.86
CA GLU A 110 5.72 -10.55 -7.95
C GLU A 110 6.62 -10.11 -9.10
N ILE A 111 7.73 -9.42 -8.78
CA ILE A 111 8.72 -8.97 -9.76
C ILE A 111 9.31 -10.16 -10.50
N TYR A 112 9.74 -11.20 -9.79
CA TYR A 112 10.26 -12.43 -10.41
C TYR A 112 9.25 -13.12 -11.33
N ARG A 113 7.98 -13.20 -10.91
CA ARG A 113 6.92 -13.80 -11.73
C ARG A 113 6.69 -13.01 -13.01
N ARG A 114 6.58 -11.68 -12.90
CA ARG A 114 6.38 -10.77 -14.03
C ARG A 114 7.54 -10.85 -15.02
N ASP A 115 8.76 -10.75 -14.51
CA ASP A 115 9.97 -10.77 -15.34
C ASP A 115 10.09 -12.12 -16.09
N ALA A 116 9.76 -13.24 -15.42
CA ALA A 116 9.69 -14.57 -16.06
C ALA A 116 8.57 -14.71 -17.09
N SER A 117 7.40 -14.09 -16.87
CA SER A 117 6.29 -14.08 -17.84
C SER A 117 6.65 -13.31 -19.10
N GLN A 118 7.29 -12.14 -18.93
CA GLN A 118 7.78 -11.30 -20.01
C GLN A 118 8.85 -12.02 -20.85
N LYS A 119 9.84 -12.64 -20.21
CA LYS A 119 10.85 -13.47 -20.89
C LYS A 119 10.24 -14.60 -21.72
N LYS A 120 9.13 -15.20 -21.25
CA LYS A 120 8.44 -16.34 -21.91
C LYS A 120 7.35 -15.92 -22.89
N GLY A 121 7.09 -14.62 -23.08
CA GLY A 121 6.04 -14.12 -23.97
C GLY A 121 4.62 -14.54 -23.56
N LYS A 122 4.39 -14.89 -22.29
CA LYS A 122 3.08 -15.26 -21.77
C LYS A 122 2.38 -14.03 -21.19
N PRO A 123 1.06 -13.89 -21.35
CA PRO A 123 0.32 -12.82 -20.68
C PRO A 123 0.54 -12.94 -19.17
N ASP A 124 0.78 -11.81 -18.54
CA ASP A 124 0.91 -11.69 -17.09
C ASP A 124 -0.39 -12.21 -16.47
N THR A 125 -0.34 -13.38 -15.85
CA THR A 125 -1.49 -13.89 -15.08
C THR A 125 -1.80 -12.87 -13.99
N ASP A 126 -3.08 -12.67 -13.64
CA ASP A 126 -3.45 -11.74 -12.58
C ASP A 126 -2.63 -12.05 -11.31
N VAL A 127 -1.77 -11.11 -10.93
CA VAL A 127 -0.76 -11.24 -9.88
C VAL A 127 -1.42 -11.50 -8.53
N TYR A 128 -2.66 -11.05 -8.40
CA TYR A 128 -3.43 -11.06 -7.16
C TYR A 128 -4.47 -12.18 -7.12
N SER A 129 -4.45 -13.09 -8.10
CA SER A 129 -5.33 -14.27 -8.07
C SER A 129 -4.92 -15.22 -6.92
N ALA A 130 -5.90 -15.95 -6.37
CA ALA A 130 -5.62 -16.96 -5.35
C ALA A 130 -4.58 -17.99 -5.83
N GLU A 131 -4.61 -18.32 -7.12
CA GLU A 131 -3.67 -19.25 -7.77
C GLU A 131 -2.23 -18.70 -7.78
N ALA A 132 -2.04 -17.39 -7.99
CA ALA A 132 -0.74 -16.75 -7.94
C ALA A 132 -0.14 -16.78 -6.52
N TYR A 133 -0.95 -16.50 -5.50
CA TYR A 133 -0.53 -16.56 -4.09
C TYR A 133 -0.25 -17.98 -3.59
N GLU A 134 -1.06 -18.96 -4.00
CA GLU A 134 -0.80 -20.37 -3.70
C GLU A 134 0.51 -20.83 -4.34
N ALA A 135 0.77 -20.44 -5.59
CA ALA A 135 2.02 -20.75 -6.27
C ALA A 135 3.24 -20.13 -5.56
N VAL A 136 3.16 -18.88 -5.11
CA VAL A 136 4.23 -18.23 -4.32
C VAL A 136 4.43 -18.95 -2.99
N THR A 137 3.34 -19.29 -2.30
CA THR A 137 3.37 -19.97 -1.00
C THR A 137 4.06 -21.33 -1.10
N GLU A 138 3.73 -22.14 -2.10
CA GLU A 138 4.37 -23.44 -2.32
C GLU A 138 5.85 -23.31 -2.68
N LYS A 139 6.20 -22.31 -3.50
CA LYS A 139 7.61 -22.02 -3.83
C LYS A 139 8.41 -21.63 -2.59
N VAL A 140 7.89 -20.73 -1.75
CA VAL A 140 8.52 -20.30 -0.49
C VAL A 140 8.74 -21.50 0.45
N LYS A 141 7.74 -22.39 0.58
CA LYS A 141 7.88 -23.63 1.35
C LYS A 141 8.98 -24.55 0.78
N GLN A 142 9.04 -24.72 -0.54
CA GLN A 142 10.05 -25.54 -1.21
C GLN A 142 11.47 -25.01 -1.00
N MET A 143 11.62 -23.69 -0.84
CA MET A 143 12.90 -23.04 -0.53
C MET A 143 13.33 -23.21 0.93
N GLY A 144 12.55 -23.92 1.75
CA GLY A 144 12.82 -24.12 3.17
C GLY A 144 12.53 -22.88 4.03
N ILE A 145 11.91 -21.86 3.45
CA ILE A 145 11.49 -20.65 4.17
C ILE A 145 10.24 -20.99 4.98
N LYS A 146 10.43 -21.22 6.28
CA LYS A 146 9.40 -21.60 7.25
C LYS A 146 9.00 -20.41 8.13
N GLY A 147 7.88 -20.54 8.84
CA GLY A 147 7.47 -19.58 9.87
C GLY A 147 6.49 -18.52 9.37
N LYS A 148 6.53 -17.35 10.03
CA LYS A 148 5.50 -16.29 9.94
C LYS A 148 5.31 -15.72 8.53
N LEU A 149 6.30 -15.82 7.63
CA LEU A 149 6.16 -15.39 6.23
C LEU A 149 5.11 -16.22 5.47
N VAL A 150 5.09 -17.55 5.65
CA VAL A 150 4.10 -18.42 4.96
C VAL A 150 2.68 -18.12 5.44
N GLU A 151 2.52 -17.78 6.73
CA GLU A 151 1.25 -17.35 7.30
C GLU A 151 0.84 -15.97 6.75
N TYR A 152 1.79 -15.04 6.67
CA TYR A 152 1.59 -13.71 6.10
C TYR A 152 1.13 -13.75 4.64
N LEU A 153 1.76 -14.59 3.80
CA LEU A 153 1.52 -14.64 2.35
C LEU A 153 0.05 -14.92 1.98
N LYS A 154 -0.72 -15.57 2.87
CA LYS A 154 -2.16 -15.79 2.65
C LYS A 154 -2.98 -14.51 2.63
N ASP A 155 -2.49 -13.48 3.31
CA ASP A 155 -3.17 -12.20 3.50
C ASP A 155 -2.39 -11.03 2.90
N ALA A 156 -1.27 -11.27 2.22
CA ALA A 156 -0.40 -10.22 1.70
C ALA A 156 -1.11 -9.36 0.64
N GLY A 157 -0.97 -8.03 0.73
CA GLY A 157 -1.53 -7.09 -0.25
C GLY A 157 -3.06 -6.98 -0.30
N LYS A 158 -3.80 -7.61 0.63
CA LYS A 158 -5.28 -7.55 0.64
C LYS A 158 -5.82 -6.15 0.94
N GLU A 159 -5.07 -5.37 1.71
CA GLU A 159 -5.47 -4.05 2.16
C GLU A 159 -5.00 -2.91 1.26
N THR A 160 -4.03 -3.14 0.36
CA THR A 160 -3.31 -2.07 -0.37
C THR A 160 -3.40 -2.22 -1.89
N GLY A 161 -3.04 -1.17 -2.61
CA GLY A 161 -3.02 -1.17 -4.07
C GLY A 161 -4.41 -1.20 -4.73
N HIS A 162 -4.39 -1.15 -6.07
CA HIS A 162 -5.59 -0.99 -6.91
C HIS A 162 -6.58 -2.17 -6.84
N THR A 163 -6.11 -3.39 -6.58
CA THR A 163 -6.96 -4.58 -6.48
C THR A 163 -7.82 -4.60 -5.22
N SER A 164 -7.39 -3.91 -4.17
CA SER A 164 -8.18 -3.74 -2.94
C SER A 164 -9.25 -2.65 -3.05
N SER A 165 -9.16 -1.73 -4.03
CA SER A 165 -10.01 -0.54 -4.10
C SER A 165 -11.52 -0.86 -4.05
N ALA A 166 -11.98 -1.86 -4.80
CA ALA A 166 -13.39 -2.26 -4.82
C ALA A 166 -13.89 -2.81 -3.46
N ASN A 167 -12.99 -3.24 -2.59
CA ASN A 167 -13.35 -3.72 -1.26
C ASN A 167 -13.78 -2.58 -0.34
N PHE A 168 -13.38 -1.33 -0.61
CA PHE A 168 -13.66 -0.18 0.25
C PHE A 168 -14.93 0.59 -0.10
N VAL A 169 -15.50 0.41 -1.29
CA VAL A 169 -16.61 1.26 -1.78
C VAL A 169 -17.87 0.48 -2.12
N TYR A 170 -19.02 1.12 -1.98
CA TYR A 170 -20.30 0.64 -2.48
C TYR A 170 -21.05 1.80 -3.17
N ILE A 171 -21.99 1.45 -4.05
CA ILE A 171 -22.92 2.40 -4.65
C ILE A 171 -24.28 2.24 -3.96
N ASP A 172 -24.91 3.35 -3.58
CA ASP A 172 -26.23 3.33 -2.96
C ASP A 172 -27.37 3.34 -4.00
N GLU A 173 -28.63 3.34 -3.51
CA GLU A 173 -29.82 3.35 -4.36
C GLU A 173 -29.96 4.65 -5.19
N SER A 174 -29.38 5.75 -4.72
CA SER A 174 -29.38 7.04 -5.43
C SER A 174 -28.32 7.10 -6.54
N GLY A 175 -27.39 6.15 -6.55
CA GLY A 175 -26.26 6.11 -7.48
C GLY A 175 -25.01 6.79 -6.95
N GLU A 176 -25.00 7.23 -5.69
CA GLU A 176 -23.82 7.82 -5.07
C GLU A 176 -22.89 6.74 -4.50
N VAL A 177 -21.59 6.98 -4.61
CA VAL A 177 -20.55 6.05 -4.15
C VAL A 177 -20.05 6.49 -2.78
N HIS A 178 -19.95 5.54 -1.86
CA HIS A 178 -19.55 5.77 -0.47
C HIS A 178 -18.53 4.74 -0.01
N LEU A 179 -17.79 5.07 1.06
CA LEU A 179 -17.03 4.05 1.79
C LEU A 179 -17.96 3.06 2.47
N LYS A 180 -17.66 1.77 2.35
CA LYS A 180 -18.36 0.71 3.07
C LYS A 180 -18.28 0.95 4.57
N ALA A 181 -19.44 0.91 5.22
CA ALA A 181 -19.55 1.15 6.66
C ALA A 181 -18.80 0.09 7.49
N ASP A 182 -18.75 -1.14 6.99
CA ASP A 182 -18.14 -2.32 7.62
C ASP A 182 -16.68 -2.55 7.23
N ALA A 183 -16.09 -1.72 6.37
CA ALA A 183 -14.68 -1.83 6.04
C ALA A 183 -13.83 -1.67 7.33
N PRO A 184 -12.92 -2.62 7.63
CA PRO A 184 -12.16 -2.57 8.88
C PRO A 184 -11.24 -1.35 8.93
N LEU A 185 -11.30 -0.60 10.04
CA LEU A 185 -10.42 0.56 10.26
C LEU A 185 -8.93 0.19 10.13
N LYS A 186 -8.56 -1.03 10.51
CA LYS A 186 -7.20 -1.56 10.34
C LYS A 186 -6.79 -1.58 8.86
N ASP A 187 -7.67 -2.03 7.97
CA ASP A 187 -7.37 -2.11 6.53
C ASP A 187 -7.30 -0.71 5.92
N MET A 188 -8.20 0.19 6.33
CA MET A 188 -8.18 1.60 5.90
C MET A 188 -6.87 2.31 6.26
N VAL A 189 -6.38 2.13 7.49
CA VAL A 189 -5.12 2.77 7.92
C VAL A 189 -3.93 2.19 7.18
N VAL A 190 -3.90 0.88 6.92
CA VAL A 190 -2.82 0.25 6.13
C VAL A 190 -2.86 0.72 4.67
N HIS A 191 -4.05 0.86 4.08
CA HIS A 191 -4.23 1.39 2.73
C HIS A 191 -3.66 2.81 2.60
N ILE A 192 -4.07 3.71 3.49
CA ILE A 192 -3.56 5.09 3.52
C ILE A 192 -2.06 5.13 3.81
N ALA A 193 -1.56 4.25 4.66
CA ALA A 193 -0.14 4.20 4.97
C ALA A 193 0.73 3.87 3.74
N ASP A 194 0.29 2.97 2.86
CA ASP A 194 0.97 2.72 1.58
C ASP A 194 0.79 3.91 0.61
N ASP A 195 -0.43 4.42 0.49
CA ASP A 195 -0.76 5.51 -0.44
C ASP A 195 -0.07 6.84 -0.11
N MET A 196 0.33 7.03 1.15
CA MET A 196 1.04 8.23 1.59
C MET A 196 2.57 8.12 1.51
N VAL A 197 3.12 6.99 1.05
CA VAL A 197 4.58 6.82 0.93
C VAL A 197 4.99 6.86 -0.54
N ALA A 198 5.68 7.94 -0.90
CA ALA A 198 6.35 8.07 -2.18
C ALA A 198 7.79 7.57 -2.05
N SER A 199 8.11 6.48 -2.73
CA SER A 199 9.47 5.91 -2.85
C SER A 199 9.88 5.96 -4.33
N PRO A 200 10.43 7.09 -4.83
CA PRO A 200 10.75 7.25 -6.24
C PRO A 200 11.86 6.29 -6.68
N LEU A 201 11.79 5.81 -7.93
CA LEU A 201 12.88 5.02 -8.47
C LEU A 201 14.10 5.91 -8.73
N PRO A 202 15.32 5.49 -8.33
CA PRO A 202 16.54 6.24 -8.59
C PRO A 202 16.67 6.63 -10.07
N GLY A 203 16.93 7.90 -10.35
CA GLY A 203 17.15 8.42 -11.71
C GLY A 203 15.90 8.56 -12.59
N GLN A 204 14.69 8.27 -12.08
CA GLN A 204 13.44 8.44 -12.83
C GLN A 204 12.72 9.76 -12.50
N THR A 205 13.08 10.41 -11.38
CA THR A 205 12.41 11.63 -10.87
C THR A 205 13.44 12.56 -10.24
N ASP A 206 13.09 13.83 -10.05
CA ASP A 206 13.94 14.84 -9.41
C ASP A 206 14.09 14.62 -7.90
N HIS A 207 13.35 13.66 -7.34
CA HIS A 207 13.40 13.24 -5.94
C HIS A 207 14.00 11.83 -5.85
N SER A 208 15.04 11.67 -5.03
CA SER A 208 15.68 10.37 -4.77
C SER A 208 15.35 9.78 -3.41
N GLU A 209 14.71 10.56 -2.54
CA GLU A 209 14.41 10.16 -1.16
C GLU A 209 12.94 9.76 -1.01
N THR A 210 12.68 8.83 -0.10
CA THR A 210 11.33 8.46 0.34
C THR A 210 10.67 9.66 1.03
N GLN A 211 9.40 9.94 0.72
CA GLN A 211 8.67 11.08 1.29
C GLN A 211 7.25 10.67 1.73
N LEU A 212 6.75 11.36 2.75
CA LEU A 212 5.38 11.19 3.26
C LEU A 212 4.47 12.29 2.67
N VAL A 213 3.62 11.91 1.74
CA VAL A 213 2.84 12.81 0.89
C VAL A 213 1.38 12.35 0.78
N THR A 214 0.53 13.13 0.14
CA THR A 214 -0.82 12.67 -0.25
C THR A 214 -0.75 11.71 -1.44
N VAL A 215 -1.81 10.95 -1.70
CA VAL A 215 -1.85 10.02 -2.85
C VAL A 215 -1.71 10.77 -4.18
N GLY A 216 -2.28 11.98 -4.28
CA GLY A 216 -2.14 12.83 -5.47
C GLY A 216 -0.69 13.23 -5.72
N GLU A 217 -0.01 13.71 -4.69
CA GLU A 217 1.42 14.05 -4.74
C GLU A 217 2.29 12.82 -5.05
N ARG A 218 1.99 11.65 -4.45
CA ARG A 218 2.69 10.38 -4.76
C ARG A 218 2.59 10.03 -6.24
N MET A 219 1.38 10.10 -6.81
CA MET A 219 1.14 9.79 -8.23
C MET A 219 1.95 10.70 -9.16
N GLU A 220 2.01 11.99 -8.86
CA GLU A 220 2.78 12.98 -9.61
C GLU A 220 4.28 12.75 -9.48
N MET A 221 4.79 12.69 -8.25
CA MET A 221 6.20 12.48 -7.94
C MET A 221 6.75 11.20 -8.57
N CYS A 222 5.99 10.10 -8.49
CA CYS A 222 6.40 8.80 -9.00
C CYS A 222 6.08 8.58 -10.49
N LYS A 223 5.59 9.61 -11.21
CA LYS A 223 5.24 9.58 -12.63
C LYS A 223 4.32 8.40 -12.99
N PHE A 224 3.26 8.20 -12.21
CA PHE A 224 2.32 7.08 -12.37
C PHE A 224 1.78 6.91 -13.81
N PRO A 225 1.44 7.96 -14.58
CA PRO A 225 0.94 7.77 -15.96
C PRO A 225 1.90 7.02 -16.87
N THR A 226 3.21 7.23 -16.71
CA THR A 226 4.25 6.56 -17.51
C THR A 226 4.65 5.23 -16.90
N ARG A 227 4.73 5.14 -15.57
CA ARG A 227 5.18 3.93 -14.85
C ARG A 227 4.10 2.84 -14.77
N TYR A 228 2.84 3.25 -14.68
CA TYR A 228 1.67 2.39 -14.48
C TYR A 228 0.50 2.83 -15.38
N PRO A 229 0.67 2.82 -16.71
CA PRO A 229 -0.36 3.30 -17.64
C PRO A 229 -1.69 2.55 -17.52
N PHE A 230 -1.67 1.28 -17.10
CA PHE A 230 -2.87 0.48 -16.87
C PHE A 230 -3.80 1.09 -15.80
N LEU A 231 -3.26 1.79 -14.78
CA LEU A 231 -4.08 2.45 -13.75
C LEU A 231 -4.99 3.56 -14.31
N TYR A 232 -4.67 4.08 -15.50
CA TYR A 232 -5.43 5.15 -16.17
C TYR A 232 -6.36 4.61 -17.26
N LYS A 233 -6.32 3.31 -17.52
CA LYS A 233 -7.12 2.62 -18.54
C LYS A 233 -8.08 1.63 -17.91
N GLU A 234 -7.57 0.79 -17.05
CA GLU A 234 -8.30 -0.26 -16.33
C GLU A 234 -8.86 0.31 -15.02
N GLY A 235 -9.92 -0.31 -14.53
CA GLY A 235 -10.61 0.14 -13.33
C GLY A 235 -11.79 -0.74 -12.99
N PHE A 236 -12.83 -0.14 -12.40
CA PHE A 236 -14.09 -0.83 -12.16
C PHE A 236 -15.25 0.16 -12.19
N GLY A 237 -16.45 -0.39 -12.36
CA GLY A 237 -17.72 0.29 -12.11
C GLY A 237 -18.67 -0.64 -11.35
N PHE A 238 -19.94 -0.24 -11.24
CA PHE A 238 -20.95 -1.01 -10.52
C PHE A 238 -22.04 -1.50 -11.45
N ASP A 239 -22.39 -2.78 -11.34
CA ASP A 239 -23.52 -3.34 -12.07
C ASP A 239 -24.87 -2.89 -11.49
N ALA A 240 -25.97 -3.32 -12.11
CA ALA A 240 -27.33 -2.97 -11.68
C ALA A 240 -27.66 -3.45 -10.25
N SER A 241 -26.95 -4.46 -9.74
CA SER A 241 -27.09 -4.95 -8.36
C SER A 241 -26.23 -4.19 -7.35
N GLY A 242 -25.40 -3.24 -7.82
CA GLY A 242 -24.45 -2.52 -6.99
C GLY A 242 -23.15 -3.28 -6.72
N GLN A 243 -22.92 -4.40 -7.42
CA GLN A 243 -21.68 -5.15 -7.30
C GLN A 243 -20.58 -4.53 -8.18
N ALA A 244 -19.39 -4.34 -7.62
CA ALA A 244 -18.24 -3.86 -8.37
C ALA A 244 -17.79 -4.89 -9.44
N ARG A 245 -17.53 -4.41 -10.65
CA ARG A 245 -17.05 -5.19 -11.80
C ARG A 245 -15.80 -4.54 -12.37
N THR A 246 -14.70 -5.29 -12.42
CA THR A 246 -13.44 -4.84 -13.03
C THR A 246 -13.57 -4.73 -14.53
N VAL A 247 -12.99 -3.69 -15.11
CA VAL A 247 -13.01 -3.42 -16.56
C VAL A 247 -11.59 -3.21 -17.08
N THR A 248 -11.31 -3.74 -18.27
CA THR A 248 -10.00 -3.63 -18.93
C THR A 248 -9.85 -2.35 -19.76
N ASP A 249 -10.96 -1.66 -20.02
CA ASP A 249 -10.98 -0.32 -20.59
C ASP A 249 -12.20 0.47 -20.08
N CYS A 250 -11.96 1.47 -19.23
CA CYS A 250 -13.01 2.30 -18.66
C CYS A 250 -13.73 3.17 -19.70
N LYS A 251 -13.10 3.46 -20.85
CA LYS A 251 -13.74 4.28 -21.89
C LYS A 251 -14.86 3.53 -22.60
N ASP A 252 -14.71 2.21 -22.75
CA ASP A 252 -15.63 1.38 -23.53
C ASP A 252 -16.71 0.71 -22.65
N ALA A 253 -16.42 0.51 -21.35
CA ALA A 253 -17.28 -0.26 -20.45
C ALA A 253 -18.65 0.36 -20.15
N ILE A 254 -18.78 1.69 -20.17
CA ILE A 254 -20.09 2.36 -19.96
C ILE A 254 -21.09 1.96 -21.04
N LEU A 255 -20.64 1.86 -22.30
CA LEU A 255 -21.51 1.61 -23.45
C LEU A 255 -21.78 0.12 -23.68
N ILE A 256 -20.85 -0.75 -23.27
CA ILE A 256 -20.89 -2.18 -23.59
C ILE A 256 -21.48 -3.01 -22.44
N GLU A 257 -21.24 -2.63 -21.19
CA GLU A 257 -21.57 -3.47 -20.02
C GLU A 257 -22.70 -2.89 -19.15
N GLY A 258 -23.17 -1.66 -19.42
CA GLY A 258 -24.23 -1.02 -18.66
C GLY A 258 -23.84 -0.72 -17.21
N LEU A 259 -22.54 -0.59 -16.94
CA LEU A 259 -22.00 -0.27 -15.62
C LEU A 259 -22.19 1.22 -15.30
N ARG A 260 -22.40 1.51 -14.01
CA ARG A 260 -22.48 2.86 -13.44
C ARG A 260 -21.17 3.23 -12.77
N GLU A 261 -20.89 4.53 -12.66
CA GLU A 261 -19.70 5.06 -11.98
C GLU A 261 -18.42 4.34 -12.42
N VAL A 262 -18.24 4.17 -13.74
CA VAL A 262 -17.06 3.51 -14.29
C VAL A 262 -15.90 4.48 -14.27
N HIS A 263 -14.88 4.17 -13.47
CA HIS A 263 -13.69 5.02 -13.35
C HIS A 263 -12.41 4.19 -13.36
N PRO A 264 -11.29 4.75 -13.86
CA PRO A 264 -9.99 4.10 -13.82
C PRO A 264 -9.46 3.96 -12.39
N TYR A 265 -8.58 3.00 -12.15
CA TYR A 265 -7.98 2.79 -10.81
C TYR A 265 -7.32 4.04 -10.24
N ALA A 266 -6.69 4.88 -11.07
CA ALA A 266 -6.10 6.14 -10.64
C ALA A 266 -7.14 7.11 -10.03
N TYR A 267 -8.37 7.10 -10.53
CA TYR A 267 -9.47 7.85 -9.91
C TYR A 267 -9.86 7.21 -8.58
N TRP A 268 -10.07 5.89 -8.57
CA TRP A 268 -10.53 5.18 -7.38
C TRP A 268 -9.57 5.28 -6.21
N GLN A 269 -8.26 5.19 -6.46
CA GLN A 269 -7.24 5.38 -5.42
C GLN A 269 -7.36 6.76 -4.77
N ARG A 270 -7.54 7.82 -5.57
CA ARG A 270 -7.72 9.18 -5.03
C ARG A 270 -9.02 9.33 -4.25
N PHE A 271 -10.12 8.83 -4.78
CA PHE A 271 -11.42 8.88 -4.13
C PHE A 271 -11.40 8.16 -2.77
N ILE A 272 -10.92 6.91 -2.76
CA ILE A 272 -10.84 6.08 -1.56
C ILE A 272 -9.92 6.72 -0.52
N ALA A 273 -8.74 7.19 -0.94
CA ALA A 273 -7.81 7.84 -0.03
C ALA A 273 -8.45 9.06 0.65
N ARG A 274 -9.12 9.92 -0.13
CA ARG A 274 -9.81 11.10 0.40
C ARG A 274 -10.91 10.73 1.39
N GLU A 275 -11.77 9.78 1.05
CA GLU A 275 -12.86 9.37 1.94
C GLU A 275 -12.34 8.69 3.22
N ILE A 276 -11.25 7.91 3.13
CA ILE A 276 -10.63 7.32 4.32
C ILE A 276 -10.03 8.44 5.18
N CYS A 277 -9.29 9.39 4.59
CA CYS A 277 -8.73 10.53 5.32
C CYS A 277 -9.83 11.35 6.01
N LYS A 278 -10.97 11.57 5.36
CA LYS A 278 -12.15 12.23 5.95
C LYS A 278 -12.70 11.45 7.14
N LYS A 279 -12.84 10.13 7.02
CA LYS A 279 -13.26 9.27 8.13
C LYS A 279 -12.26 9.31 9.29
N LEU A 280 -10.96 9.26 9.01
CA LEU A 280 -9.90 9.32 10.02
C LEU A 280 -9.87 10.68 10.72
N GLN A 281 -9.97 11.79 9.98
CA GLN A 281 -10.08 13.13 10.54
C GLN A 281 -11.29 13.24 11.46
N ASN A 282 -12.47 12.83 11.02
CA ASN A 282 -13.69 12.84 11.84
C ASN A 282 -13.59 12.00 13.12
N LEU A 283 -12.77 10.94 13.12
CA LEU A 283 -12.54 10.10 14.29
C LEU A 283 -11.50 10.68 15.25
N ILE A 284 -10.52 11.44 14.73
CA ILE A 284 -9.38 11.96 15.51
C ILE A 284 -9.65 13.38 16.00
N ASP A 285 -10.21 14.23 15.15
CA ASP A 285 -10.46 15.66 15.41
C ASP A 285 -11.70 16.11 14.59
N PRO A 286 -12.93 15.83 15.08
CA PRO A 286 -14.17 16.06 14.34
C PRO A 286 -14.49 17.53 14.08
N GLU A 287 -13.88 18.45 14.82
CA GLU A 287 -14.06 19.89 14.65
C GLU A 287 -13.05 20.47 13.64
N ASN A 288 -12.17 19.64 13.07
CA ASN A 288 -11.15 20.08 12.12
C ASN A 288 -11.75 20.27 10.73
N GLU A 289 -11.74 21.51 10.23
CA GLU A 289 -12.28 21.85 8.92
C GLU A 289 -11.23 21.85 7.79
N ASN A 290 -9.97 21.49 8.08
CA ASN A 290 -8.94 21.43 7.04
C ASN A 290 -9.24 20.33 6.01
N ASP A 291 -8.63 20.43 4.83
CA ASP A 291 -8.68 19.35 3.85
C ASP A 291 -8.23 18.01 4.49
N PRO A 292 -9.01 16.92 4.38
CA PRO A 292 -8.72 15.69 5.10
C PRO A 292 -7.37 15.06 4.75
N GLU A 293 -6.96 15.09 3.48
CA GLU A 293 -5.67 14.51 3.07
C GLU A 293 -4.52 15.35 3.63
N GLN A 294 -4.65 16.68 3.62
CA GLN A 294 -3.66 17.58 4.23
C GLN A 294 -3.60 17.45 5.76
N TYR A 295 -4.73 17.25 6.42
CA TYR A 295 -4.78 16.99 7.86
C TYR A 295 -3.99 15.72 8.21
N ILE A 296 -4.27 14.60 7.54
CA ILE A 296 -3.56 13.34 7.79
C ILE A 296 -2.09 13.45 7.39
N LYS A 297 -1.76 14.13 6.29
CA LYS A 297 -0.36 14.44 5.91
C LYS A 297 0.37 15.22 7.00
N THR A 298 -0.28 16.22 7.59
CA THR A 298 0.31 17.00 8.69
C THR A 298 0.54 16.10 9.91
N LEU A 299 -0.47 15.32 10.31
CA LEU A 299 -0.38 14.37 11.43
C LEU A 299 0.80 13.39 11.29
N VAL A 300 1.09 12.92 10.08
CA VAL A 300 2.16 11.91 9.87
C VAL A 300 3.55 12.55 9.74
N ASN A 301 3.63 13.86 9.51
CA ASN A 301 4.89 14.61 9.41
C ASN A 301 5.30 15.34 10.72
N THR A 302 4.44 15.32 11.75
CA THR A 302 4.77 15.73 13.14
C THR A 302 5.33 14.57 13.94
#